data_AF-A0A5X4NZY0-F1
#
_entry.id   AF-A0A5X4NZY0-F1
#
_cell.length_a   1.000
_cell.length_b   1.000
_cell.length_c   1.000
_cell.angle_alpha   90.00
_cell.angle_beta   90.00
_cell.angle_gamma   90.00
#
_symmetry.space_group_name_H-M   'P 1'
#
loop_
_entity.id
_entity.type
_entity.pdbx_description
1 polymer ?
#
loop_
_entity_poly.entity_id
_entity_poly.type
_entity_poly.pdbx_seq_one_letter_code
_entity_poly.pdbx_strand_id
1 'polypeptide(L)'
;MMSELRAGGIAIVIFSENKPEIGRCVELIEKVTNGYVFNFPGAGKHGWRDDAPGWLVKGDVSIYTNKPSGGFSYFYSDELMPIDGEDFSHEDEQQKELANG
;
A
#
# COMPACT_ATOMS: atom_id res chain seq x y z
N MET A 1 -17.32 5.18 5.03
CA MET A 1 -16.66 4.20 5.92
C MET A 1 -15.21 4.17 5.48
N MET A 2 -14.20 4.16 6.38
CA MET A 2 -12.80 4.06 5.92
C MET A 2 -12.59 2.67 5.32
N SER A 3 -11.97 2.61 4.15
CA SER A 3 -11.53 1.37 3.54
C SER A 3 -10.60 0.57 4.46
N GLU A 4 -10.64 -0.75 4.37
CA GLU A 4 -9.70 -1.64 5.05
C GLU A 4 -8.58 -2.13 4.11
N LEU A 5 -7.34 -2.13 4.62
CA LEU A 5 -6.20 -2.77 3.94
C LEU A 5 -6.46 -4.28 3.79
N ARG A 6 -6.37 -4.79 2.57
CA ARG A 6 -6.58 -6.20 2.23
C ARG A 6 -5.58 -6.69 1.18
N ALA A 7 -5.23 -7.97 1.22
CA ALA A 7 -4.38 -8.59 0.20
C ALA A 7 -5.03 -8.44 -1.20
N GLY A 8 -4.22 -8.10 -2.20
CA GLY A 8 -4.65 -7.71 -3.55
C GLY A 8 -5.24 -6.30 -3.66
N GLY A 9 -5.37 -5.57 -2.56
CA GLY A 9 -5.80 -4.17 -2.54
C GLY A 9 -4.69 -3.21 -2.96
N ILE A 10 -5.06 -1.96 -3.20
CA ILE A 10 -4.13 -0.86 -3.47
C ILE A 10 -4.14 0.10 -2.28
N ALA A 11 -3.00 0.67 -1.96
CA ALA A 11 -2.86 1.73 -0.95
C ALA A 11 -1.89 2.82 -1.42
N ILE A 12 -2.02 4.02 -0.84
CA ILE A 12 -1.04 5.10 -0.94
C ILE A 12 -0.11 5.02 0.27
N VAL A 13 1.20 5.12 0.05
CA VAL A 13 2.19 5.31 1.12
C VAL A 13 2.04 6.72 1.70
N ILE A 14 1.62 6.86 2.95
CA ILE A 14 1.45 8.15 3.62
C ILE A 14 2.59 8.49 4.59
N PHE A 15 3.41 7.50 4.94
CA PHE A 15 4.64 7.69 5.68
C PHE A 15 5.72 6.71 5.19
N SER A 16 6.96 7.18 5.11
CA SER A 16 8.14 6.35 4.80
C SER A 16 9.40 7.03 5.34
N GLU A 17 10.40 6.24 5.73
CA GLU A 17 11.76 6.73 5.96
C GLU A 17 12.42 7.15 4.63
N ASN A 18 12.10 6.44 3.55
CA ASN A 18 12.49 6.81 2.20
C ASN A 18 11.49 7.84 1.64
N LYS A 19 11.66 9.11 2.04
CA LYS A 19 10.69 10.21 1.79
C LYS A 19 10.13 10.31 0.36
N PRO A 20 10.88 10.06 -0.73
CA PRO A 20 10.35 10.06 -2.09
C PRO A 20 9.24 9.02 -2.36
N GLU A 21 9.02 8.05 -1.47
CA GLU A 21 7.96 7.05 -1.59
C GLU A 21 6.59 7.54 -1.14
N ILE A 22 6.54 8.60 -0.34
CA ILE A 22 5.27 9.17 0.13
C ILE A 22 4.46 9.64 -1.08
N GLY A 23 3.20 9.22 -1.16
CA GLY A 23 2.29 9.48 -2.28
C GLY A 23 2.30 8.41 -3.36
N ARG A 24 3.17 7.40 -3.31
CA ARG A 24 3.18 6.30 -4.29
C ARG A 24 2.08 5.30 -4.00
N CYS A 25 1.45 4.80 -5.06
CA CYS A 25 0.52 3.68 -4.98
C CYS A 25 1.29 2.36 -4.91
N VAL A 26 0.85 1.46 -4.03
CA VAL A 26 1.41 0.12 -3.86
C VAL A 26 0.30 -0.92 -3.82
N GLU A 27 0.61 -2.10 -4.34
CA GLU A 27 -0.21 -3.30 -4.19
C GLU A 27 0.11 -3.95 -2.83
N LEU A 28 -0.94 -4.26 -2.07
CA LEU A 28 -0.85 -5.00 -0.81
C LEU A 28 -0.75 -6.49 -1.13
N ILE A 29 0.42 -7.09 -0.98
CA ILE A 29 0.62 -8.51 -1.33
C ILE A 29 0.03 -9.40 -0.23
N GLU A 30 0.49 -9.20 1.00
CA GLU A 30 0.00 -9.95 2.15
C GLU A 30 0.33 -9.23 3.46
N LYS A 31 -0.46 -9.54 4.50
CA LYS A 31 -0.18 -9.10 5.86
C LYS A 31 0.89 -10.00 6.47
N VAL A 32 1.94 -9.39 7.03
CA VAL A 32 3.09 -10.10 7.58
C VAL A 32 3.17 -9.93 9.10
N THR A 33 3.70 -10.94 9.78
CA THR A 33 3.89 -10.96 11.23
C THR A 33 5.33 -11.28 11.59
N ASN A 34 5.70 -11.12 12.88
CA ASN A 34 7.04 -11.40 13.37
C ASN A 34 7.51 -12.80 12.93
N GLY A 35 8.69 -12.87 12.30
CA GLY A 35 9.29 -14.10 11.79
C GLY A 35 8.99 -14.38 10.32
N TYR A 36 8.12 -13.61 9.66
CA TYR A 36 7.93 -13.68 8.21
C TYR A 36 9.24 -13.33 7.48
N VAL A 37 9.57 -14.05 6.41
CA VAL A 37 10.80 -13.84 5.62
C VAL A 37 10.48 -13.80 4.14
N PHE A 38 10.93 -12.74 3.46
CA PHE A 38 10.83 -12.58 2.02
C PHE A 38 12.21 -12.43 1.38
N ASN A 39 12.37 -12.96 0.18
CA ASN A 39 13.60 -12.79 -0.60
C ASN A 39 13.42 -11.64 -1.59
N PHE A 40 13.83 -10.44 -1.17
CA PHE A 40 13.72 -9.23 -1.97
C PHE A 40 14.66 -9.28 -3.18
N PRO A 41 14.17 -9.12 -4.42
CA PRO A 41 15.03 -9.12 -5.59
C PRO A 41 16.09 -8.01 -5.51
N GLY A 42 17.37 -8.37 -5.63
CA GLY A 42 18.50 -7.44 -5.51
C GLY A 42 18.90 -7.06 -4.07
N ALA A 43 18.09 -7.41 -3.08
CA ALA A 43 18.32 -7.07 -1.67
C ALA A 43 18.56 -8.29 -0.76
N GLY A 44 18.13 -9.48 -1.19
CA GLY A 44 18.30 -10.75 -0.46
C GLY A 44 17.19 -11.02 0.56
N LYS A 45 17.41 -12.00 1.43
CA LYS A 45 16.43 -12.40 2.46
C LYS A 45 16.32 -11.33 3.55
N HIS A 46 15.11 -10.82 3.76
CA HIS A 46 14.81 -9.91 4.85
C HIS A 46 13.52 -10.33 5.55
N GLY A 47 13.53 -10.22 6.88
CA GLY A 47 12.42 -10.67 7.70
C GLY A 47 11.77 -9.52 8.44
N TRP A 48 10.46 -9.63 8.63
CA TRP A 48 9.71 -8.76 9.53
C TRP A 48 10.01 -9.17 10.96
N ARG A 49 10.47 -8.22 11.78
CA ARG A 49 10.96 -8.46 13.16
C ARG A 49 10.22 -7.65 14.21
N ASP A 50 9.18 -6.93 13.83
CA ASP A 50 8.35 -6.18 14.75
C ASP A 50 7.18 -7.04 15.23
N ASP A 51 6.71 -6.78 16.46
CA ASP A 51 5.56 -7.42 17.06
C ASP A 51 4.25 -6.90 16.45
N ALA A 52 4.22 -5.63 16.03
CA ALA A 52 3.12 -5.09 15.25
C ALA A 52 3.13 -5.73 13.85
N PRO A 53 1.97 -6.16 13.32
CA PRO A 53 1.91 -6.70 11.97
C PRO A 53 2.12 -5.60 10.92
N GLY A 54 2.76 -5.95 9.82
CA GLY A 54 2.99 -5.08 8.68
C GLY A 54 2.35 -5.62 7.41
N TRP A 55 2.68 -4.99 6.30
CA TRP A 55 2.30 -5.39 4.95
C TRP A 55 3.53 -5.57 4.09
N LEU A 56 3.64 -6.73 3.42
CA LEU A 56 4.50 -6.85 2.25
C LEU A 56 3.77 -6.15 1.10
N VAL A 57 4.43 -5.20 0.47
CA VAL A 57 3.86 -4.43 -0.65
C VAL A 57 4.72 -4.51 -1.89
N LYS A 58 4.11 -4.21 -3.04
CA LYS A 58 4.80 -4.11 -4.33
C LYS A 58 4.47 -2.79 -5.02
N GLY A 59 5.48 -2.15 -5.58
CA GLY A 59 5.35 -0.88 -6.31
C GLY A 59 6.72 -0.28 -6.64
N ASP A 60 6.76 1.01 -6.94
CA ASP A 60 8.02 1.76 -6.97
C ASP A 60 8.41 2.08 -5.51
N VAL A 61 8.93 1.11 -4.77
CA VAL A 61 9.34 1.25 -3.36
C VAL A 61 10.54 0.37 -3.05
N SER A 62 11.24 0.67 -1.94
CA SER A 62 12.39 -0.10 -1.49
C SER A 62 12.51 -0.18 0.03
N ILE A 63 12.97 -1.34 0.54
CA ILE A 63 13.35 -1.47 1.96
C ILE A 63 14.64 -0.71 2.32
N TYR A 64 15.32 -0.10 1.34
CA TYR A 64 16.53 0.69 1.55
C TYR A 64 16.46 2.01 0.79
N THR A 65 17.01 3.07 1.39
CA THR A 65 17.11 4.40 0.78
C THR A 65 18.18 4.49 -0.30
N ASN A 66 19.14 3.57 -0.33
CA ASN A 66 20.34 3.65 -1.17
C ASN A 66 20.50 2.52 -2.19
N LYS A 67 19.61 1.52 -2.19
CA LYS A 67 19.61 0.43 -3.17
C LYS A 67 18.19 -0.06 -3.44
N PRO A 68 17.89 -0.53 -4.67
CA PRO A 68 16.58 -1.08 -4.99
C PRO A 68 16.38 -2.47 -4.36
N SER A 69 15.15 -2.80 -4.00
CA SER A 69 14.72 -4.14 -3.55
C SER A 69 13.66 -4.76 -4.48
N GLY A 70 13.80 -4.51 -5.78
CA GLY A 70 12.96 -5.12 -6.81
C GLY A 70 11.52 -4.61 -6.82
N GLY A 71 11.27 -3.43 -6.23
CA GLY A 71 9.93 -2.87 -6.10
C GLY A 71 9.11 -3.48 -4.98
N PHE A 72 9.76 -4.04 -3.95
CA PHE A 72 9.09 -4.57 -2.77
C PHE A 72 9.56 -3.84 -1.52
N SER A 73 8.64 -3.56 -0.60
CA SER A 73 8.95 -3.03 0.72
C SER A 73 8.03 -3.61 1.79
N TYR A 74 8.32 -3.28 3.04
CA TYR A 74 7.39 -3.47 4.15
C TYR A 74 6.92 -2.11 4.66
N PHE A 75 5.65 -2.04 5.06
CA PHE A 75 5.08 -0.88 5.73
C PHE A 75 4.17 -1.33 6.89
N TYR A 76 4.10 -0.53 7.94
CA TYR A 76 3.05 -0.67 8.94
C TYR A 76 1.70 -0.26 8.37
N SER A 77 0.62 -0.71 9.01
CA SER A 77 -0.74 -0.40 8.53
C SER A 77 -1.08 1.09 8.62
N ASP A 78 -0.51 1.82 9.58
CA ASP A 78 -0.69 3.27 9.76
C ASP A 78 0.19 4.13 8.82
N GLU A 79 1.10 3.50 8.08
CA GLU A 79 1.90 4.13 7.02
C GLU A 79 1.23 4.03 5.64
N LEU A 80 0.08 3.35 5.56
CA LEU A 80 -0.66 3.08 4.34
C LEU A 80 -2.09 3.61 4.44
N MET A 81 -2.52 4.29 3.38
CA MET A 81 -3.92 4.69 3.20
C MET A 81 -4.53 3.85 2.10
N PRO A 82 -5.48 2.95 2.40
CA PRO A 82 -6.12 2.14 1.37
C PRO A 82 -6.87 3.01 0.33
N ILE A 83 -6.81 2.58 -0.94
CA ILE A 83 -7.60 3.16 -2.02
C ILE A 83 -8.72 2.17 -2.34
N ASP A 84 -9.95 2.56 -2.04
CA ASP A 84 -11.13 1.84 -2.50
C ASP A 84 -11.53 2.32 -3.89
N GLY A 85 -11.85 1.38 -4.77
CA GLY A 85 -12.50 1.67 -6.05
C GLY A 85 -13.93 2.22 -5.92
N GLU A 86 -14.42 2.45 -4.70
CA GLU A 86 -15.73 3.03 -4.38
C GLU A 86 -15.74 4.57 -4.37
N ASP A 87 -14.56 5.22 -4.33
CA ASP A 87 -14.49 6.69 -4.36
C ASP A 87 -14.87 7.28 -5.74
N PHE A 88 -14.90 6.46 -6.80
CA PHE A 88 -15.29 6.90 -8.14
C PHE A 88 -16.75 6.58 -8.51
N SER A 89 -17.52 5.94 -7.64
CA SER A 89 -18.90 5.51 -7.96
C SER A 89 -20.00 6.47 -7.52
N HIS A 90 -19.69 7.63 -6.92
CA HIS A 90 -20.73 8.45 -6.27
C HIS A 90 -20.74 9.96 -6.56
N GLU A 91 -19.97 10.47 -7.54
CA GLU A 91 -20.03 11.92 -7.88
C GLU A 91 -20.89 12.28 -9.10
N ASP A 92 -21.37 11.30 -9.90
CA ASP A 92 -22.13 11.58 -11.14
C ASP A 92 -23.61 11.16 -11.14
N GLU A 93 -24.19 10.68 -10.04
CA GLU A 93 -25.59 10.24 -10.00
C GLU A 93 -26.61 11.29 -9.50
N GLN A 94 -26.20 12.50 -9.08
CA GLN A 94 -27.13 13.49 -8.50
C GLN A 94 -27.50 14.72 -9.35
N GLN A 95 -27.22 14.75 -10.66
CA GLN A 95 -27.65 15.88 -11.52
C GLN A 95 -28.30 15.48 -12.86
N LYS A 96 -29.00 14.33 -12.93
CA LYS A 96 -29.71 13.93 -14.16
C LYS A 96 -31.24 13.87 -14.05
N GLU A 97 -31.84 14.57 -13.09
CA GLU A 97 -33.31 14.64 -12.92
C GLU A 97 -33.93 16.06 -12.96
N LEU A 98 -33.29 17.05 -13.58
CA LEU A 98 -33.90 18.38 -13.76
C LEU A 98 -34.01 18.87 -15.22
N ALA A 99 -33.76 18.01 -16.19
CA ALA A 99 -34.06 18.32 -17.58
C ALA A 99 -34.55 17.06 -18.30
N ASN A 100 -35.81 16.70 -18.08
CA ASN A 100 -36.73 16.08 -19.05
C ASN A 100 -38.04 15.71 -18.34
N GLY A 101 -39.07 16.55 -18.49
CA GLY A 101 -40.44 16.26 -18.06
C GLY A 101 -41.23 17.51 -17.71
#